data_AF-A0A524LYQ4-F1
#
_entry.id   AF-A0A524LYQ4-F1
#
_cell.length_a   1.000
_cell.length_b   1.000
_cell.length_c   1.000
_cell.angle_alpha   90.00
_cell.angle_beta   90.00
_cell.angle_gamma   90.00
#
_symmetry.space_group_name_H-M   'P 1'
#
loop_
_entity.id
_entity.type
_entity.pdbx_description
1 polymer ?
#
loop_
_entity_poly.entity_id
_entity_poly.type
_entity_poly.pdbx_seq_one_letter_code
_entity_poly.pdbx_strand_id
1 'polypeptide(L)'
;DALDAELALVREKIRAGTLREYVEGQCRVRPWLTALLRLGDFEYTYLEERVPAFRQNQLLADTSEALSRIEVVRFAQRVQERYAPPDLDILLLLPCAAKKPYSISQSHQKFILTLGKYRKFVHEVIITSPLGIVPRELELTYPASHYDTAVTGHWDEDEKAWVSGCLEAYLSKHGYKAIVAHVEGAYREICERVAEKLGIDIVYTAGESLTSYESLLNLKNTVESICTSENFSQKKQNAEEEKKNFVKAVAGYQFGEGAGLLFSEEVGNPVVKGRFPKYQLFAGKKQLATLIPQYGMLALSPEGAELVLKSEKYVVKIDDFVPRGSILAPGVLEADPEIRPNDEVIVLGKKALCVGRAMMSGREMEESGRGVAVDVRHVKKL
;
A
#
# COMPACT_ATOMS: atom_id res chain seq x y z
N ASP A 1 1.30 -12.34 -40.45
CA ASP A 1 2.12 -13.44 -39.88
C ASP A 1 1.69 -13.66 -38.43
N ALA A 2 1.76 -14.88 -37.89
CA ALA A 2 1.44 -15.17 -36.50
C ALA A 2 2.40 -14.46 -35.53
N LEU A 3 3.69 -14.33 -35.91
CA LEU A 3 4.68 -13.59 -35.11
C LEU A 3 4.33 -12.10 -34.99
N ASP A 4 3.96 -11.46 -36.10
CA ASP A 4 3.57 -10.03 -36.09
C ASP A 4 2.34 -9.78 -35.21
N ALA A 5 1.37 -10.70 -35.26
CA ALA A 5 0.18 -10.62 -34.41
C ALA A 5 0.55 -10.75 -32.92
N GLU A 6 1.44 -11.67 -32.57
CA GLU A 6 1.92 -11.86 -31.20
C GLU A 6 2.71 -10.64 -30.71
N LEU A 7 3.60 -10.07 -31.54
CA LEU A 7 4.32 -8.84 -31.20
C LEU A 7 3.38 -7.64 -30.99
N ALA A 8 2.33 -7.52 -31.81
CA ALA A 8 1.31 -6.50 -31.63
C ALA A 8 0.54 -6.68 -30.31
N LEU A 9 0.17 -7.93 -29.99
CA LEU A 9 -0.49 -8.27 -28.74
C LEU A 9 0.38 -7.96 -27.52
N VAL A 10 1.66 -8.36 -27.51
CA VAL A 10 2.59 -8.08 -26.41
C VAL A 10 2.74 -6.57 -26.19
N ARG A 11 2.87 -5.77 -27.27
CA ARG A 11 2.91 -4.30 -27.15
C ARG A 11 1.64 -3.74 -26.54
N GLU A 12 0.49 -4.29 -26.89
CA GLU A 12 -0.78 -3.88 -26.29
C GLU A 12 -0.88 -4.27 -24.82
N LYS A 13 -0.43 -5.47 -24.45
CA LYS A 13 -0.36 -5.90 -23.04
C LYS A 13 0.58 -5.03 -22.21
N ILE A 14 1.69 -4.56 -22.78
CA ILE A 14 2.57 -3.57 -22.13
C ILE A 14 1.83 -2.25 -21.91
N ARG A 15 1.19 -1.69 -22.95
CA ARG A 15 0.45 -0.41 -22.85
C ARG A 15 -0.71 -0.47 -21.87
N ALA A 16 -1.44 -1.57 -21.88
CA ALA A 16 -2.54 -1.83 -20.95
C ALA A 16 -2.05 -2.18 -19.54
N GLY A 17 -0.74 -2.36 -19.34
CA GLY A 17 -0.15 -2.76 -18.08
C GLY A 17 -0.56 -4.17 -17.64
N THR A 18 -0.88 -5.08 -18.56
CA THR A 18 -1.34 -6.47 -18.29
C THR A 18 -0.36 -7.53 -18.79
N LEU A 19 0.91 -7.16 -19.04
CA LEU A 19 1.92 -8.09 -19.56
C LEU A 19 2.15 -9.25 -18.60
N ARG A 20 2.22 -9.01 -17.28
CA ARG A 20 2.51 -10.06 -16.31
C ARG A 20 1.41 -11.11 -16.29
N GLU A 21 0.15 -10.69 -16.27
CA GLU A 21 -1.03 -11.55 -16.34
C GLU A 21 -1.04 -12.36 -17.65
N TYR A 22 -0.66 -11.73 -18.78
CA TYR A 22 -0.54 -12.43 -20.06
C TYR A 22 0.53 -13.53 -20.02
N VAL A 23 1.72 -13.22 -19.50
CA VAL A 23 2.85 -14.16 -19.40
C VAL A 23 2.50 -15.33 -18.49
N GLU A 24 1.84 -15.10 -17.35
CA GLU A 24 1.37 -16.17 -16.46
C GLU A 24 0.35 -17.09 -17.12
N GLY A 25 -0.53 -16.54 -17.97
CA GLY A 25 -1.42 -17.37 -18.79
C GLY A 25 -0.65 -18.22 -19.81
N GLN A 26 0.33 -17.63 -20.49
CA GLN A 26 1.12 -18.32 -21.51
C GLN A 26 2.08 -19.37 -20.93
N CYS A 27 2.59 -19.17 -19.71
CA CYS A 27 3.63 -20.03 -19.16
C CYS A 27 3.16 -21.48 -19.00
N ARG A 28 1.85 -21.70 -18.86
CA ARG A 28 1.22 -23.02 -18.68
C ARG A 28 1.22 -23.91 -19.92
N VAL A 29 1.54 -23.37 -21.10
CA VAL A 29 1.40 -24.10 -22.37
C VAL A 29 2.60 -25.00 -22.67
N ARG A 30 3.81 -24.66 -22.18
CA ARG A 30 5.03 -25.44 -22.41
C ARG A 30 5.98 -25.39 -21.19
N PRO A 31 6.65 -26.51 -20.83
CA PRO A 31 7.53 -26.55 -19.65
C PRO A 31 8.63 -25.47 -19.61
N TRP A 32 9.23 -25.15 -20.76
CA TRP A 32 10.30 -24.15 -20.83
C TRP A 32 9.80 -22.72 -20.58
N LEU A 33 8.52 -22.42 -20.84
CA LEU A 33 7.93 -21.11 -20.54
C LEU A 33 7.71 -20.95 -19.03
N THR A 34 7.23 -21.99 -18.34
CA THR A 34 7.19 -22.02 -16.87
C THR A 34 8.58 -21.85 -16.28
N ALA A 35 9.59 -22.54 -16.81
CA ALA A 35 10.98 -22.39 -16.36
C ALA A 35 11.47 -20.95 -16.55
N LEU A 36 11.20 -20.33 -17.71
CA LEU A 36 11.56 -18.94 -17.98
C LEU A 36 10.93 -17.97 -17.00
N LEU A 37 9.63 -18.13 -16.69
CA LEU A 37 8.94 -17.29 -15.72
C LEU A 37 9.57 -17.39 -14.33
N ARG A 38 9.85 -18.62 -13.87
CA ARG A 38 10.47 -18.87 -12.56
C ARG A 38 11.88 -18.30 -12.46
N LEU A 39 12.70 -18.50 -13.49
CA LEU A 39 14.04 -17.93 -13.54
C LEU A 39 13.99 -16.39 -13.54
N GLY A 40 13.02 -15.79 -14.25
CA GLY A 40 12.78 -14.35 -14.20
C GLY A 40 12.39 -13.88 -12.79
N ASP A 41 11.52 -14.60 -12.10
CA ASP A 41 11.08 -14.25 -10.74
C ASP A 41 12.20 -14.38 -9.70
N PHE A 42 13.18 -15.26 -9.92
CA PHE A 42 14.38 -15.34 -9.07
C PHE A 42 15.29 -14.10 -9.21
N GLU A 43 15.19 -13.35 -10.31
CA GLU A 43 15.89 -12.08 -10.51
C GLU A 43 15.09 -10.90 -9.91
N TYR A 44 14.68 -11.04 -8.64
CA TYR A 44 13.80 -10.09 -7.95
C TYR A 44 14.32 -8.66 -8.04
N THR A 45 15.57 -8.40 -7.64
CA THR A 45 16.15 -7.05 -7.61
C THR A 45 16.12 -6.38 -8.98
N TYR A 46 16.41 -7.13 -10.04
CA TYR A 46 16.38 -6.61 -11.40
C TYR A 46 14.97 -6.19 -11.82
N LEU A 47 13.96 -7.00 -11.50
CA LEU A 47 12.56 -6.68 -11.81
C LEU A 47 12.01 -5.57 -10.91
N GLU A 48 12.36 -5.57 -9.63
CA GLU A 48 11.86 -4.63 -8.62
C GLU A 48 12.16 -3.19 -9.04
N GLU A 49 13.36 -2.91 -9.52
CA GLU A 49 13.77 -1.59 -10.02
C GLU A 49 12.89 -1.07 -11.17
N ARG A 50 12.32 -1.97 -11.97
CA ARG A 50 11.67 -1.66 -13.26
C ARG A 50 10.15 -1.76 -13.21
N VAL A 51 9.60 -2.44 -12.21
CA VAL A 51 8.14 -2.54 -12.05
C VAL A 51 7.60 -1.24 -11.44
N PRO A 52 6.57 -0.61 -12.05
CA PRO A 52 5.99 0.63 -11.55
C PRO A 52 5.52 0.53 -10.09
N ALA A 53 5.59 1.63 -9.35
CA ALA A 53 5.10 1.75 -7.98
C ALA A 53 3.59 1.47 -7.88
N PHE A 54 2.83 1.86 -8.89
CA PHE A 54 1.42 1.51 -9.06
C PHE A 54 1.03 1.41 -10.53
N ARG A 55 -0.11 0.75 -10.78
CA ARG A 55 -0.78 0.70 -12.08
C ARG A 55 -2.24 1.18 -11.94
N GLN A 56 -2.86 1.59 -13.05
CA GLN A 56 -4.28 1.99 -13.06
C GLN A 56 -5.25 0.83 -13.31
N ASN A 57 -4.75 -0.25 -13.91
CA ASN A 57 -5.51 -1.45 -14.18
C ASN A 57 -5.50 -2.40 -12.98
N GLN A 58 -6.40 -3.39 -13.04
CA GLN A 58 -6.52 -4.42 -12.02
C GLN A 58 -5.32 -5.38 -12.09
N LEU A 59 -4.79 -5.77 -10.94
CA LEU A 59 -3.79 -6.83 -10.81
C LEU A 59 -4.54 -8.15 -10.62
N LEU A 60 -4.47 -9.07 -11.58
CA LEU A 60 -5.09 -10.39 -11.45
C LEU A 60 -4.10 -11.35 -10.78
N ALA A 61 -4.45 -11.82 -9.59
CA ALA A 61 -3.66 -12.73 -8.77
C ALA A 61 -4.29 -14.14 -8.77
N ASP A 62 -4.47 -14.71 -9.96
CA ASP A 62 -5.17 -15.99 -10.14
C ASP A 62 -4.23 -17.21 -10.15
N THR A 63 -2.93 -17.00 -9.94
CA THR A 63 -1.90 -18.04 -10.00
C THR A 63 -1.00 -18.00 -8.77
N SER A 64 -0.34 -19.12 -8.45
CA SER A 64 0.63 -19.16 -7.35
C SER A 64 1.84 -18.26 -7.59
N GLU A 65 2.23 -18.03 -8.86
CA GLU A 65 3.27 -17.05 -9.23
C GLU A 65 2.86 -15.60 -8.90
N ALA A 66 1.60 -15.33 -8.55
CA ALA A 66 1.19 -14.02 -8.05
C ALA A 66 1.79 -13.69 -6.67
N LEU A 67 2.07 -14.70 -5.84
CA LEU A 67 2.66 -14.51 -4.50
C LEU A 67 4.07 -13.89 -4.57
N SER A 68 4.84 -14.23 -5.61
CA SER A 68 6.20 -13.72 -5.85
C SER A 68 6.23 -12.44 -6.70
N ARG A 69 5.09 -11.92 -7.14
CA ARG A 69 5.07 -10.69 -7.94
C ARG A 69 5.64 -9.52 -7.15
N ILE A 70 6.37 -8.67 -7.86
CA ILE A 70 7.02 -7.50 -7.27
C ILE A 70 6.03 -6.63 -6.50
N GLU A 71 4.85 -6.36 -7.06
CA GLU A 71 3.86 -5.48 -6.42
C GLU A 71 3.35 -6.05 -5.09
N VAL A 72 3.24 -7.38 -4.98
CA VAL A 72 2.81 -8.10 -3.78
C VAL A 72 3.91 -8.05 -2.72
N VAL A 73 5.11 -8.49 -3.08
CA VAL A 73 6.25 -8.57 -2.17
C VAL A 73 6.66 -7.16 -1.70
N ARG A 74 6.71 -6.18 -2.62
CA ARG A 74 7.02 -4.78 -2.29
C ARG A 74 6.00 -4.20 -1.33
N PHE A 75 4.70 -4.46 -1.53
CA PHE A 75 3.68 -3.99 -0.62
C PHE A 75 3.87 -4.56 0.78
N ALA A 76 4.04 -5.89 0.90
CA ALA A 76 4.28 -6.54 2.18
C ALA A 76 5.55 -6.02 2.88
N GLN A 77 6.65 -5.88 2.16
CA GLN A 77 7.90 -5.31 2.68
C GLN A 77 7.72 -3.87 3.15
N ARG A 78 7.07 -3.00 2.37
CA ARG A 78 6.84 -1.61 2.77
C ARG A 78 5.89 -1.50 3.97
N VAL A 79 4.91 -2.39 4.11
CA VAL A 79 4.10 -2.48 5.34
C VAL A 79 4.96 -2.88 6.53
N GLN A 80 5.86 -3.85 6.37
CA GLN A 80 6.75 -4.28 7.46
C GLN A 80 7.77 -3.20 7.84
N GLU A 81 8.36 -2.52 6.87
CA GLU A 81 9.49 -1.62 7.07
C GLU A 81 9.05 -0.18 7.37
N ARG A 82 8.07 0.33 6.63
CA ARG A 82 7.76 1.77 6.56
C ARG A 82 6.45 2.18 7.24
N TYR A 83 5.52 1.25 7.42
CA TYR A 83 4.25 1.56 8.10
C TYR A 83 4.44 1.65 9.62
N ALA A 84 3.75 2.61 10.22
CA ALA A 84 3.66 2.79 11.66
C ALA A 84 2.17 2.76 12.07
N PRO A 85 1.75 1.83 12.94
CA PRO A 85 0.36 1.74 13.36
C PRO A 85 -0.08 2.94 14.20
N PRO A 86 -1.39 3.25 14.25
CA PRO A 86 -1.92 4.18 15.23
C PRO A 86 -1.62 3.69 16.65
N ASP A 87 -1.40 4.63 17.58
CA ASP A 87 -1.12 4.31 19.00
C ASP A 87 -2.41 3.88 19.71
N LEU A 88 -2.80 2.62 19.49
CA LEU A 88 -3.98 1.98 20.06
C LEU A 88 -3.61 0.63 20.66
N ASP A 89 -4.29 0.27 21.74
CA ASP A 89 -3.99 -0.95 22.50
C ASP A 89 -4.70 -2.21 21.95
N ILE A 90 -5.76 -2.05 21.14
CA ILE A 90 -6.57 -3.15 20.61
C ILE A 90 -6.31 -3.30 19.12
N LEU A 91 -5.89 -4.49 18.70
CA LEU A 91 -5.86 -4.91 17.30
C LEU A 91 -7.11 -5.74 16.97
N LEU A 92 -7.77 -5.42 15.87
CA LEU A 92 -8.83 -6.23 15.27
C LEU A 92 -8.39 -6.74 13.91
N LEU A 93 -8.23 -8.06 13.80
CA LEU A 93 -7.98 -8.78 12.56
C LEU A 93 -9.32 -9.08 11.87
N LEU A 94 -9.42 -8.67 10.62
CA LEU A 94 -10.59 -8.85 9.76
C LEU A 94 -10.22 -9.63 8.49
N PRO A 95 -11.17 -10.35 7.87
CA PRO A 95 -10.96 -10.96 6.57
C PRO A 95 -11.12 -9.91 5.47
N CYS A 96 -10.63 -10.19 4.26
CA CYS A 96 -10.84 -9.30 3.12
C CYS A 96 -12.28 -9.34 2.59
N ALA A 97 -12.58 -8.49 1.61
CA ALA A 97 -13.85 -8.47 0.90
C ALA A 97 -13.63 -8.30 -0.61
N ALA A 98 -14.55 -8.84 -1.41
CA ALA A 98 -14.53 -8.70 -2.88
C ALA A 98 -14.61 -7.22 -3.30
N LYS A 99 -15.47 -6.44 -2.65
CA LYS A 99 -15.57 -4.99 -2.88
C LYS A 99 -14.41 -4.27 -2.21
N LYS A 100 -13.61 -3.54 -3.00
CA LYS A 100 -12.54 -2.66 -2.54
C LYS A 100 -12.86 -1.18 -2.79
N PRO A 101 -12.34 -0.23 -1.98
CA PRO A 101 -11.64 -0.46 -0.71
C PRO A 101 -12.53 -1.18 0.31
N TYR A 102 -11.93 -1.94 1.22
CA TYR A 102 -12.69 -2.86 2.07
C TYR A 102 -13.72 -2.15 2.94
N SER A 103 -13.40 -0.96 3.44
CA SER A 103 -14.29 -0.19 4.31
C SER A 103 -15.67 0.08 3.71
N ILE A 104 -15.82 0.12 2.38
CA ILE A 104 -17.12 0.36 1.71
C ILE A 104 -17.84 -0.94 1.30
N SER A 105 -17.27 -2.10 1.60
CA SER A 105 -17.92 -3.38 1.36
C SER A 105 -19.07 -3.61 2.35
N GLN A 106 -20.04 -4.43 1.97
CA GLN A 106 -21.20 -4.71 2.83
C GLN A 106 -20.80 -5.37 4.16
N SER A 107 -19.85 -6.31 4.15
CA SER A 107 -19.36 -6.98 5.36
C SER A 107 -18.66 -6.00 6.30
N HIS A 108 -17.71 -5.20 5.79
CA HIS A 108 -17.01 -4.23 6.63
C HIS A 108 -17.91 -3.13 7.14
N GLN A 109 -18.89 -2.66 6.36
CA GLN A 109 -19.88 -1.70 6.86
C GLN A 109 -20.67 -2.29 8.04
N LYS A 110 -21.02 -3.58 8.03
CA LYS A 110 -21.62 -4.25 9.20
C LYS A 110 -20.66 -4.29 10.39
N PHE A 111 -19.38 -4.62 10.19
CA PHE A 111 -18.38 -4.61 11.27
C PHE A 111 -18.22 -3.21 11.88
N ILE A 112 -18.09 -2.18 11.05
CA ILE A 112 -17.95 -0.78 11.46
C ILE A 112 -19.17 -0.34 12.27
N LEU A 113 -20.39 -0.62 11.78
CA LEU A 113 -21.64 -0.30 12.49
C LEU A 113 -21.74 -1.04 13.83
N THR A 114 -21.29 -2.30 13.87
CA THR A 114 -21.31 -3.15 15.07
C THR A 114 -20.37 -2.63 16.15
N LEU A 115 -19.16 -2.21 15.78
CA LEU A 115 -18.20 -1.59 16.70
C LEU A 115 -18.71 -0.24 17.23
N GLY A 116 -19.40 0.55 16.39
CA GLY A 116 -20.03 1.81 16.77
C GLY A 116 -19.08 2.73 17.53
N LYS A 117 -19.44 3.13 18.76
CA LYS A 117 -18.64 4.03 19.61
C LYS A 117 -17.28 3.45 20.04
N TYR A 118 -17.10 2.13 19.93
CA TYR A 118 -15.88 1.43 20.32
C TYR A 118 -14.82 1.39 19.22
N ARG A 119 -15.20 1.64 17.95
CA ARG A 119 -14.25 1.61 16.81
C ARG A 119 -13.04 2.53 17.01
N LYS A 120 -13.22 3.66 17.69
CA LYS A 120 -12.15 4.63 18.00
C LYS A 120 -11.00 4.08 18.87
N PHE A 121 -11.18 2.93 19.50
CA PHE A 121 -10.18 2.27 20.34
C PHE A 121 -9.45 1.12 19.62
N VAL A 122 -9.86 0.81 18.39
CA VAL A 122 -9.46 -0.39 17.67
C VAL A 122 -8.65 -0.01 16.44
N HIS A 123 -7.47 -0.63 16.32
CA HIS A 123 -6.72 -0.66 15.07
C HIS A 123 -7.20 -1.83 14.21
N GLU A 124 -7.61 -1.57 12.97
CA GLU A 124 -8.15 -2.58 12.05
C GLU A 124 -7.08 -3.02 11.04
N VAL A 125 -6.73 -4.31 11.01
CA VAL A 125 -5.84 -4.91 10.00
C VAL A 125 -6.57 -6.03 9.27
N ILE A 126 -6.49 -6.02 7.94
CA ILE A 126 -7.21 -6.95 7.07
C ILE A 126 -6.24 -8.01 6.57
N ILE A 127 -6.55 -9.29 6.80
CA ILE A 127 -5.78 -10.42 6.29
C ILE A 127 -6.26 -10.74 4.87
N THR A 128 -5.35 -10.94 3.93
CA THR A 128 -5.70 -11.30 2.55
C THR A 128 -4.58 -12.00 1.79
N SER A 129 -4.95 -12.83 0.82
CA SER A 129 -4.05 -13.34 -0.21
C SER A 129 -4.25 -12.51 -1.50
N PRO A 130 -3.18 -12.14 -2.23
CA PRO A 130 -1.78 -12.48 -1.97
C PRO A 130 -1.04 -11.49 -1.06
N LEU A 131 -1.66 -10.39 -0.62
CA LEU A 131 -0.93 -9.25 -0.02
C LEU A 131 -0.45 -9.47 1.43
N GLY A 132 -0.82 -10.58 2.07
CA GLY A 132 -0.52 -10.83 3.47
C GLY A 132 -1.48 -10.08 4.39
N ILE A 133 -1.08 -8.87 4.80
CA ILE A 133 -1.89 -8.00 5.65
C ILE A 133 -2.01 -6.59 5.05
N VAL A 134 -3.17 -5.98 5.25
CA VAL A 134 -3.48 -4.62 4.80
C VAL A 134 -4.02 -3.84 6.00
N PRO A 135 -3.22 -2.95 6.61
CA PRO A 135 -3.75 -1.99 7.57
C PRO A 135 -4.86 -1.14 6.96
N ARG A 136 -5.90 -0.80 7.73
CA ARG A 136 -7.05 -0.01 7.24
C ARG A 136 -6.62 1.29 6.59
N GLU A 137 -5.58 1.93 7.10
CA GLU A 137 -5.04 3.18 6.56
C GLU A 137 -4.45 3.04 5.15
N LEU A 138 -4.10 1.82 4.74
CA LEU A 138 -3.51 1.51 3.43
C LEU A 138 -4.49 0.84 2.47
N GLU A 139 -5.78 0.74 2.80
CA GLU A 139 -6.76 -0.02 1.99
C GLU A 139 -7.00 0.54 0.57
N LEU A 140 -6.65 1.80 0.33
CA LEU A 140 -6.66 2.44 -1.01
C LEU A 140 -5.32 2.33 -1.74
N THR A 141 -4.26 2.06 -1.01
CA THR A 141 -2.89 2.11 -1.51
C THR A 141 -2.67 0.92 -2.43
N TYR A 142 -2.26 1.18 -3.68
CA TYR A 142 -1.97 0.09 -4.61
C TYR A 142 -0.94 -0.89 -4.02
N PRO A 143 -1.14 -2.22 -4.16
CA PRO A 143 -2.21 -2.90 -4.90
C PRO A 143 -3.47 -3.25 -4.08
N ALA A 144 -3.60 -2.83 -2.82
CA ALA A 144 -4.65 -3.26 -1.90
C ALA A 144 -6.09 -3.05 -2.41
N SER A 145 -6.35 -1.93 -3.10
CA SER A 145 -7.66 -1.70 -3.72
C SER A 145 -7.79 -2.17 -5.17
N HIS A 146 -6.74 -2.75 -5.75
CA HIS A 146 -6.60 -2.96 -7.20
C HIS A 146 -6.37 -4.40 -7.60
N TYR A 147 -6.12 -5.31 -6.67
CA TYR A 147 -6.00 -6.72 -7.03
C TYR A 147 -7.38 -7.38 -7.23
N ASP A 148 -7.43 -8.48 -7.96
CA ASP A 148 -8.50 -9.48 -7.93
C ASP A 148 -7.90 -10.85 -7.73
N THR A 149 -8.70 -11.76 -7.20
CA THR A 149 -8.29 -13.16 -7.01
C THR A 149 -9.49 -14.07 -7.10
N ALA A 150 -9.28 -15.28 -7.59
CA ALA A 150 -10.28 -16.34 -7.50
C ALA A 150 -10.61 -16.64 -6.03
N VAL A 151 -11.86 -16.39 -5.61
CA VAL A 151 -12.32 -16.66 -4.24
C VAL A 151 -12.97 -18.03 -4.19
N THR A 152 -12.20 -19.06 -3.84
CA THR A 152 -12.70 -20.43 -3.64
C THR A 152 -12.97 -20.76 -2.16
N GLY A 153 -12.46 -19.93 -1.25
CA GLY A 153 -12.45 -20.22 0.19
C GLY A 153 -11.38 -21.24 0.62
N HIS A 154 -10.66 -21.83 -0.33
CA HIS A 154 -9.56 -22.75 -0.09
C HIS A 154 -8.24 -22.06 -0.39
N TRP A 155 -7.36 -21.98 0.62
CA TRP A 155 -6.01 -21.47 0.46
C TRP A 155 -5.04 -22.64 0.52
N ASP A 156 -4.08 -22.66 -0.40
CA ASP A 156 -3.02 -23.66 -0.39
C ASP A 156 -1.99 -23.37 0.73
N GLU A 157 -1.05 -24.30 0.93
CA GLU A 157 -0.05 -24.13 2.00
C GLU A 157 0.97 -23.02 1.71
N ASP A 158 1.25 -22.72 0.43
CA ASP A 158 2.17 -21.64 0.08
C ASP A 158 1.53 -20.28 0.39
N GLU A 159 0.24 -20.11 0.07
CA GLU A 159 -0.56 -18.93 0.45
C GLU A 159 -0.64 -18.78 1.96
N LYS A 160 -0.99 -19.85 2.68
CA LYS A 160 -1.07 -19.80 4.15
C LYS A 160 0.28 -19.48 4.77
N ALA A 161 1.37 -20.08 4.31
CA ALA A 161 2.72 -19.84 4.81
C ALA A 161 3.15 -18.39 4.56
N TRP A 162 2.91 -17.87 3.35
CA TRP A 162 3.20 -16.49 2.98
C TRP A 162 2.44 -15.48 3.87
N VAL A 163 1.12 -15.64 3.97
CA VAL A 163 0.29 -14.71 4.76
C VAL A 163 0.59 -14.82 6.26
N SER A 164 0.83 -16.03 6.77
CA SER A 164 1.25 -16.24 8.17
C SER A 164 2.58 -15.54 8.46
N GLY A 165 3.56 -15.63 7.55
CA GLY A 165 4.84 -14.94 7.68
C GLY A 165 4.69 -13.42 7.72
N CYS A 166 3.80 -12.86 6.88
CA CYS A 166 3.50 -11.42 6.91
C CYS A 166 2.87 -10.98 8.25
N LEU A 167 1.88 -11.73 8.74
CA LEU A 167 1.21 -11.43 10.00
C LEU A 167 2.16 -11.60 11.20
N GLU A 168 2.98 -12.66 11.21
CA GLU A 168 4.00 -12.91 12.22
C GLU A 168 5.01 -11.77 12.30
N ALA A 169 5.57 -11.35 11.16
CA ALA A 169 6.54 -10.27 11.11
C ALA A 169 5.94 -8.96 11.66
N TYR A 170 4.68 -8.70 11.35
CA TYR A 170 3.96 -7.54 11.84
C TYR A 170 3.73 -7.57 13.36
N LEU A 171 3.21 -8.69 13.89
CA LEU A 171 2.92 -8.84 15.32
C LEU A 171 4.20 -8.95 16.19
N SER A 172 5.31 -9.41 15.61
CA SER A 172 6.61 -9.41 16.27
C SER A 172 7.17 -8.00 16.48
N LYS A 173 6.84 -7.07 15.58
CA LYS A 173 7.28 -5.66 15.63
C LYS A 173 6.33 -4.78 16.44
N HIS A 174 5.05 -5.10 16.46
CA HIS A 174 4.00 -4.25 17.03
C HIS A 174 3.23 -4.95 18.14
N GLY A 175 3.44 -4.51 19.37
CA GLY A 175 2.73 -5.02 20.54
C GLY A 175 1.35 -4.38 20.71
N TYR A 176 0.35 -5.23 20.96
CA TYR A 176 -1.01 -4.83 21.36
C TYR A 176 -1.32 -5.46 22.71
N LYS A 177 -2.14 -4.80 23.53
CA LYS A 177 -2.59 -5.37 24.80
C LYS A 177 -3.69 -6.40 24.62
N ALA A 178 -4.48 -6.27 23.55
CA ALA A 178 -5.51 -7.22 23.18
C ALA A 178 -5.54 -7.39 21.67
N ILE A 179 -5.61 -8.64 21.22
CA ILE A 179 -5.77 -8.99 19.81
C ILE A 179 -7.08 -9.75 19.67
N VAL A 180 -7.97 -9.20 18.85
CA VAL A 180 -9.27 -9.80 18.51
C VAL A 180 -9.23 -10.22 17.05
N ALA A 181 -9.65 -11.44 16.75
CA ALA A 181 -9.77 -11.92 15.39
C ALA A 181 -11.24 -12.23 15.07
N HIS A 182 -11.80 -11.49 14.12
CA HIS A 182 -13.16 -11.70 13.62
C HIS A 182 -13.09 -12.36 12.25
N VAL A 183 -12.59 -13.60 12.22
CA VAL A 183 -12.21 -14.33 11.01
C VAL A 183 -12.65 -15.79 11.12
N GLU A 184 -12.79 -16.46 9.96
CA GLU A 184 -13.19 -17.88 9.86
C GLU A 184 -12.34 -18.62 8.83
N GLY A 185 -12.41 -19.95 8.78
CA GLY A 185 -11.71 -20.78 7.79
C GLY A 185 -10.19 -20.57 7.76
N ALA A 186 -9.61 -20.45 6.56
CA ALA A 186 -8.17 -20.27 6.36
C ALA A 186 -7.60 -19.05 7.11
N TYR A 187 -8.36 -17.97 7.23
CA TYR A 187 -7.93 -16.77 7.98
C TYR A 187 -7.75 -17.06 9.48
N ARG A 188 -8.63 -17.90 10.05
CA ARG A 188 -8.52 -18.33 11.45
C ARG A 188 -7.32 -19.23 11.65
N GLU A 189 -7.11 -20.20 10.76
CA GLU A 189 -5.95 -21.09 10.78
C GLU A 189 -4.63 -20.29 10.75
N ILE A 190 -4.53 -19.25 9.92
CA ILE A 190 -3.38 -18.33 9.89
C ILE A 190 -3.17 -17.65 11.25
N CYS A 191 -4.25 -17.12 11.85
CA CYS A 191 -4.15 -16.48 13.16
C CYS A 191 -3.70 -17.47 14.24
N GLU A 192 -4.22 -18.70 14.23
CA GLU A 192 -3.85 -19.77 15.19
C GLU A 192 -2.37 -20.16 15.03
N ARG A 193 -1.89 -20.36 13.80
CA ARG A 193 -0.46 -20.63 13.50
C ARG A 193 0.45 -19.55 14.07
N VAL A 194 0.10 -18.27 13.86
CA VAL A 194 0.90 -17.14 14.35
C VAL A 194 0.80 -16.99 15.87
N ALA A 195 -0.37 -17.20 16.46
CA ALA A 195 -0.58 -17.17 17.90
C ALA A 195 0.29 -18.20 18.62
N GLU A 196 0.29 -19.46 18.14
CA GLU A 196 1.13 -20.53 18.67
C GLU A 196 2.62 -20.19 18.55
N LYS A 197 3.05 -19.71 17.38
CA LYS A 197 4.47 -19.42 17.12
C LYS A 197 5.01 -18.26 17.95
N LEU A 198 4.20 -17.22 18.19
CA LEU A 198 4.61 -16.05 18.97
C LEU A 198 4.27 -16.16 20.47
N GLY A 199 3.51 -17.18 20.88
CA GLY A 199 3.04 -17.33 22.26
C GLY A 199 2.12 -16.18 22.70
N ILE A 200 1.24 -15.72 21.79
CA ILE A 200 0.31 -14.61 22.04
C ILE A 200 -1.14 -15.11 22.08
N ASP A 201 -1.95 -14.47 22.91
CA ASP A 201 -3.39 -14.77 23.00
C ASP A 201 -4.18 -13.97 21.96
N ILE A 202 -5.03 -14.66 21.19
CA ILE A 202 -5.97 -14.05 20.24
C ILE A 202 -7.39 -14.46 20.62
N VAL A 203 -8.28 -13.48 20.75
CA VAL A 203 -9.70 -13.72 21.04
C VAL A 203 -10.49 -13.82 19.74
N TYR A 204 -11.08 -14.98 19.48
CA TYR A 204 -11.87 -15.24 18.27
C TYR A 204 -13.35 -14.95 18.49
N THR A 205 -13.98 -14.22 17.58
CA THR A 205 -15.36 -13.73 17.75
C THR A 205 -16.34 -14.22 16.68
N ALA A 206 -15.86 -14.82 15.60
CA ALA A 206 -16.70 -15.35 14.54
C ALA A 206 -17.27 -16.75 14.92
N GLY A 207 -18.58 -16.93 14.74
CA GLY A 207 -19.27 -18.21 14.81
C GLY A 207 -19.41 -18.86 13.43
N GLU A 208 -20.62 -19.29 13.05
CA GLU A 208 -20.89 -19.96 11.75
C GLU A 208 -20.74 -19.05 10.52
N SER A 209 -20.94 -17.75 10.68
CA SER A 209 -20.76 -16.76 9.62
C SER A 209 -20.33 -15.43 10.22
N LEU A 210 -19.36 -14.77 9.59
CA LEU A 210 -18.86 -13.46 9.98
C LEU A 210 -19.94 -12.38 10.15
N THR A 211 -21.02 -12.42 9.37
CA THR A 211 -22.05 -11.37 9.41
C THR A 211 -23.36 -11.80 10.04
N SER A 212 -23.39 -12.97 10.71
CA SER A 212 -24.54 -13.40 11.49
C SER A 212 -24.74 -12.48 12.71
N TYR A 213 -25.98 -12.42 13.21
CA TYR A 213 -26.30 -11.62 14.39
C TYR A 213 -25.43 -12.03 15.60
N GLU A 214 -25.23 -13.33 15.80
CA GLU A 214 -24.44 -13.87 16.91
C GLU A 214 -22.96 -13.48 16.80
N SER A 215 -22.33 -13.63 15.64
CA SER A 215 -20.93 -13.25 15.42
C SER A 215 -20.72 -11.74 15.63
N LEU A 216 -21.64 -10.91 15.14
CA LEU A 216 -21.57 -9.46 15.34
C LEU A 216 -21.79 -9.08 16.81
N LEU A 217 -22.69 -9.76 17.52
CA LEU A 217 -22.90 -9.56 18.95
C LEU A 217 -21.66 -9.96 19.75
N ASN A 218 -21.03 -11.09 19.42
CA ASN A 218 -19.78 -11.55 20.04
C ASN A 218 -18.64 -10.56 19.80
N LEU A 219 -18.50 -10.05 18.58
CA LEU A 219 -17.52 -9.00 18.25
C LEU A 219 -17.73 -7.76 19.11
N LYS A 220 -18.97 -7.26 19.16
CA LYS A 220 -19.32 -6.09 19.96
C LYS A 220 -19.02 -6.30 21.44
N ASN A 221 -19.53 -7.38 22.02
CA ASN A 221 -19.40 -7.67 23.45
C ASN A 221 -17.94 -7.87 23.86
N THR A 222 -17.13 -8.51 23.01
CA THR A 222 -15.70 -8.72 23.25
C THR A 222 -14.95 -7.39 23.29
N VAL A 223 -15.12 -6.54 22.27
CA VAL A 223 -14.46 -5.23 22.21
C VAL A 223 -14.96 -4.31 23.34
N GLU A 224 -16.26 -4.32 23.63
CA GLU A 224 -16.86 -3.58 24.74
C GLU A 224 -16.25 -4.00 26.08
N SER A 225 -16.18 -5.31 26.36
CA SER A 225 -15.59 -5.87 27.58
C SER A 225 -14.14 -5.42 27.77
N ILE A 226 -13.31 -5.51 26.72
CA ILE A 226 -11.92 -5.04 26.74
C ILE A 226 -11.87 -3.54 27.08
N CYS A 227 -12.68 -2.72 26.39
CA CYS A 227 -12.72 -1.26 26.59
C CYS A 227 -13.20 -0.85 27.99
N THR A 228 -13.99 -1.69 28.67
CA THR A 228 -14.51 -1.42 30.02
C THR A 228 -13.67 -2.03 31.15
N SER A 229 -12.65 -2.83 30.81
CA SER A 229 -11.79 -3.46 31.81
C SER A 229 -10.95 -2.42 32.58
N GLU A 230 -10.71 -2.68 33.88
CA GLU A 230 -9.98 -1.74 34.75
C GLU A 230 -8.54 -1.45 34.28
N ASN A 231 -7.94 -2.38 33.53
CA ASN A 231 -6.58 -2.29 33.00
C ASN A 231 -6.48 -1.66 31.60
N PHE A 232 -7.61 -1.26 31.00
CA PHE A 232 -7.61 -0.69 29.66
C PHE A 232 -7.08 0.74 29.66
N SER A 233 -6.04 1.01 28.87
CA SER A 233 -5.64 2.40 28.65
C SER A 233 -6.65 3.05 27.72
N GLN A 234 -7.12 4.24 28.06
CA GLN A 234 -8.14 4.96 27.27
C GLN A 234 -7.59 5.56 25.96
N LYS A 235 -6.54 4.95 25.38
CA LYS A 235 -5.99 5.33 24.07
C LYS A 235 -7.06 5.19 23.01
N LYS A 236 -7.39 6.31 22.40
CA LYS A 236 -8.46 6.44 21.40
C LYS A 236 -8.01 7.43 20.35
N GLN A 237 -8.53 7.25 19.15
CA GLN A 237 -8.41 8.25 18.10
C GLN A 237 -9.74 8.93 17.86
N ASN A 238 -9.74 10.26 17.83
CA ASN A 238 -10.88 11.02 17.33
C ASN A 238 -10.89 11.06 15.79
N ALA A 239 -11.94 11.63 15.20
CA ALA A 239 -12.11 11.65 13.74
C ALA A 239 -11.02 12.46 12.99
N GLU A 240 -10.36 13.41 13.64
CA GLU A 240 -9.23 14.15 13.07
C GLU A 240 -7.95 13.32 13.12
N GLU A 241 -7.70 12.65 14.26
CA GLU A 241 -6.57 11.72 14.43
C GLU A 241 -6.66 10.54 13.47
N GLU A 242 -7.84 9.94 13.28
CA GLU A 242 -8.06 8.84 12.32
C GLU A 242 -7.66 9.27 10.89
N LYS A 243 -8.07 10.48 10.46
CA LYS A 243 -7.69 11.02 9.16
C LYS A 243 -6.20 11.29 9.05
N LYS A 244 -5.59 11.81 10.12
CA LYS A 244 -4.16 12.10 10.18
C LYS A 244 -3.34 10.81 10.11
N ASN A 245 -3.74 9.78 10.86
CA ASN A 245 -3.13 8.45 10.83
C ASN A 245 -3.26 7.82 9.43
N PHE A 246 -4.40 7.98 8.77
CA PHE A 246 -4.58 7.54 7.38
C PHE A 246 -3.54 8.17 6.44
N VAL A 247 -3.47 9.51 6.41
CA VAL A 247 -2.52 10.21 5.52
C VAL A 247 -1.07 9.93 5.91
N LYS A 248 -0.78 9.80 7.21
CA LYS A 248 0.56 9.47 7.73
C LYS A 248 1.00 8.08 7.29
N ALA A 249 0.12 7.08 7.34
CA ALA A 249 0.41 5.73 6.88
C ALA A 249 0.70 5.69 5.37
N VAL A 250 -0.14 6.35 4.55
CA VAL A 250 0.12 6.44 3.10
C VAL A 250 1.44 7.15 2.82
N ALA A 251 1.72 8.25 3.52
CA ALA A 251 2.99 8.96 3.40
C ALA A 251 4.17 8.05 3.79
N GLY A 252 4.09 7.33 4.90
CA GLY A 252 5.12 6.40 5.35
C GLY A 252 5.38 5.29 4.35
N TYR A 253 4.32 4.66 3.84
CA TYR A 253 4.41 3.66 2.79
C TYR A 253 5.11 4.20 1.52
N GLN A 254 4.75 5.41 1.09
CA GLN A 254 5.25 6.00 -0.14
C GLN A 254 6.68 6.55 -0.02
N PHE A 255 6.97 7.35 1.00
CA PHE A 255 8.20 8.13 1.14
C PHE A 255 9.16 7.62 2.22
N GLY A 256 8.81 6.56 2.95
CA GLY A 256 9.61 6.04 4.06
C GLY A 256 9.83 7.11 5.14
N GLU A 257 11.08 7.26 5.59
CA GLU A 257 11.45 8.24 6.64
C GLU A 257 11.08 9.68 6.27
N GLY A 258 11.08 10.03 4.98
CA GLY A 258 10.70 11.36 4.49
C GLY A 258 9.25 11.75 4.83
N ALA A 259 8.39 10.77 5.09
CA ALA A 259 7.01 11.01 5.49
C ALA A 259 6.88 11.82 6.79
N GLY A 260 7.80 11.62 7.74
CA GLY A 260 7.79 12.30 9.03
C GLY A 260 7.88 13.83 8.90
N LEU A 261 8.54 14.32 7.85
CA LEU A 261 8.76 15.74 7.60
C LEU A 261 7.45 16.50 7.36
N LEU A 262 6.45 15.85 6.76
CA LEU A 262 5.10 16.40 6.55
C LEU A 262 4.31 16.60 7.85
N PHE A 263 4.75 15.96 8.94
CA PHE A 263 4.12 15.98 10.26
C PHE A 263 5.06 16.48 11.35
N SER A 264 6.18 17.10 10.97
CA SER A 264 7.20 17.60 11.89
C SER A 264 6.73 18.82 12.68
N GLU A 265 7.42 19.13 13.78
CA GLU A 265 7.11 20.29 14.62
C GLU A 265 7.22 21.62 13.86
N GLU A 266 8.11 21.71 12.87
CA GLU A 266 8.27 22.89 11.98
C GLU A 266 6.99 23.21 11.21
N VAL A 267 6.21 22.18 10.86
CA VAL A 267 4.92 22.32 10.18
C VAL A 267 3.83 22.83 11.15
N GLY A 268 4.06 22.68 12.46
CA GLY A 268 3.09 22.99 13.49
C GLY A 268 2.01 21.92 13.58
N ASN A 269 0.74 22.31 13.47
CA ASN A 269 -0.39 21.37 13.50
C ASN A 269 -0.97 21.15 12.09
N PRO A 270 -0.46 20.15 11.33
CA PRO A 270 -1.03 19.84 10.03
C PRO A 270 -2.42 19.21 10.17
N VAL A 271 -3.36 19.67 9.35
CA VAL A 271 -4.77 19.27 9.38
C VAL A 271 -5.15 18.56 8.10
N VAL A 272 -5.89 17.45 8.23
CA VAL A 272 -6.45 16.73 7.09
C VAL A 272 -7.87 17.21 6.80
N LYS A 273 -8.06 17.78 5.61
CA LYS A 273 -9.35 18.23 5.08
C LYS A 273 -9.91 17.25 4.05
N GLY A 274 -11.19 17.40 3.73
CA GLY A 274 -11.90 16.55 2.78
C GLY A 274 -12.60 15.36 3.44
N ARG A 275 -13.43 14.68 2.64
CA ARG A 275 -14.07 13.41 2.99
C ARG A 275 -13.32 12.28 2.30
N PHE A 276 -13.24 11.12 2.96
CA PHE A 276 -12.72 9.92 2.33
C PHE A 276 -13.45 9.65 0.99
N PRO A 277 -12.74 9.27 -0.09
CA PRO A 277 -11.30 9.00 -0.19
C PRO A 277 -10.44 10.20 -0.64
N LYS A 278 -10.93 11.45 -0.57
CA LYS A 278 -10.29 12.66 -1.12
C LYS A 278 -9.62 13.51 -0.04
N TYR A 279 -8.78 12.90 0.79
CA TYR A 279 -8.07 13.62 1.84
C TYR A 279 -7.00 14.57 1.29
N GLN A 280 -6.84 15.72 1.95
CA GLN A 280 -5.85 16.74 1.63
C GLN A 280 -5.16 17.20 2.91
N LEU A 281 -3.83 17.20 2.92
CA LEU A 281 -3.02 17.62 4.05
C LEU A 281 -2.68 19.11 3.93
N PHE A 282 -2.89 19.89 4.98
CA PHE A 282 -2.63 21.33 5.02
C PHE A 282 -1.78 21.73 6.23
N ALA A 283 -0.89 22.70 6.03
CA ALA A 283 -0.24 23.49 7.08
C ALA A 283 -0.77 24.93 7.03
N GLY A 284 -1.68 25.27 7.94
CA GLY A 284 -2.41 26.54 7.89
C GLY A 284 -3.21 26.69 6.59
N LYS A 285 -2.81 27.63 5.73
CA LYS A 285 -3.44 27.87 4.40
C LYS A 285 -2.74 27.15 3.25
N LYS A 286 -1.54 26.60 3.47
CA LYS A 286 -0.74 25.93 2.45
C LYS A 286 -1.13 24.46 2.38
N GLN A 287 -1.43 23.97 1.20
CA GLN A 287 -1.61 22.54 0.96
C GLN A 287 -0.22 21.90 0.92
N LEU A 288 -0.07 20.72 1.52
CA LEU A 288 1.19 19.96 1.49
C LEU A 288 1.08 18.77 0.54
N ALA A 289 0.00 18.01 0.63
CA ALA A 289 -0.22 16.81 -0.17
C ALA A 289 -1.71 16.54 -0.42
N THR A 290 -2.00 15.76 -1.45
CA THR A 290 -3.35 15.29 -1.79
C THR A 290 -3.35 13.78 -1.97
N LEU A 291 -4.26 13.09 -1.30
CA LEU A 291 -4.53 11.68 -1.58
C LEU A 291 -5.22 11.54 -2.93
N ILE A 292 -4.65 10.70 -3.80
CA ILE A 292 -5.21 10.39 -5.11
C ILE A 292 -5.98 9.08 -5.03
N PRO A 293 -7.33 9.11 -5.03
CA PRO A 293 -8.14 7.91 -4.78
C PRO A 293 -7.91 6.77 -5.77
N GLN A 294 -7.50 7.10 -7.00
CA GLN A 294 -7.36 6.12 -8.08
C GLN A 294 -6.25 5.11 -7.85
N TYR A 295 -5.25 5.41 -7.01
CA TYR A 295 -4.11 4.51 -6.72
C TYR A 295 -3.63 4.62 -5.26
N GLY A 296 -4.30 5.42 -4.43
CA GLY A 296 -4.07 5.55 -3.00
C GLY A 296 -2.71 6.08 -2.60
N MET A 297 -2.08 6.91 -3.43
CA MET A 297 -0.81 7.58 -3.13
C MET A 297 -1.02 9.08 -2.94
N LEU A 298 -0.04 9.74 -2.35
CA LEU A 298 0.00 11.19 -2.18
C LEU A 298 0.69 11.87 -3.37
N ALA A 299 0.01 12.88 -3.89
CA ALA A 299 0.57 13.90 -4.77
C ALA A 299 1.07 15.07 -3.91
N LEU A 300 2.35 15.40 -3.97
CA LEU A 300 2.91 16.54 -3.26
C LEU A 300 2.54 17.85 -3.97
N SER A 301 2.40 18.89 -3.17
CA SER A 301 2.47 20.29 -3.61
C SER A 301 3.94 20.77 -3.57
N PRO A 302 4.27 21.91 -4.19
CA PRO A 302 5.59 22.53 -4.01
C PRO A 302 5.95 22.74 -2.53
N GLU A 303 5.01 23.17 -1.70
CA GLU A 303 5.23 23.39 -0.26
C GLU A 303 5.50 22.08 0.49
N GLY A 304 4.79 21.00 0.14
CA GLY A 304 5.06 19.67 0.70
C GLY A 304 6.39 19.10 0.24
N ALA A 305 6.77 19.36 -1.01
CA ALA A 305 8.05 18.94 -1.57
C ALA A 305 9.23 19.61 -0.88
N GLU A 306 9.14 20.90 -0.53
CA GLU A 306 10.20 21.59 0.24
C GLU A 306 10.48 20.91 1.58
N LEU A 307 9.44 20.38 2.23
CA LEU A 307 9.58 19.65 3.48
C LEU A 307 10.23 18.29 3.24
N VAL A 308 9.69 17.49 2.32
CA VAL A 308 10.14 16.12 2.05
C VAL A 308 11.55 16.11 1.43
N LEU A 309 11.94 17.14 0.69
CA LEU A 309 13.27 17.27 0.09
C LEU A 309 14.41 17.11 1.11
N LYS A 310 14.18 17.42 2.39
CA LYS A 310 15.18 17.25 3.47
C LYS A 310 15.57 15.79 3.72
N SER A 311 14.79 14.81 3.25
CA SER A 311 15.18 13.39 3.31
C SER A 311 16.16 12.99 2.22
N GLU A 312 16.35 13.83 1.20
CA GLU A 312 17.13 13.54 -0.02
C GLU A 312 16.62 12.33 -0.82
N LYS A 313 15.45 11.77 -0.47
CA LYS A 313 14.81 10.64 -1.15
C LYS A 313 13.82 11.10 -2.20
N TYR A 314 13.67 10.28 -3.26
CA TYR A 314 12.79 10.55 -4.41
C TYR A 314 13.14 11.87 -5.12
N VAL A 315 14.42 12.26 -5.08
CA VAL A 315 14.93 13.49 -5.70
C VAL A 315 15.50 13.21 -7.07
N VAL A 316 15.15 14.07 -8.04
CA VAL A 316 15.72 14.11 -9.39
C VAL A 316 16.41 15.45 -9.58
N LYS A 317 17.74 15.45 -9.74
CA LYS A 317 18.52 16.65 -10.01
C LYS A 317 18.58 16.91 -11.51
N ILE A 318 18.30 18.14 -11.93
CA ILE A 318 18.28 18.54 -13.35
C ILE A 318 19.29 19.65 -13.65
N ASP A 319 19.61 19.79 -14.93
CA ASP A 319 20.47 20.87 -15.43
C ASP A 319 19.80 22.26 -15.31
N ASP A 320 20.51 23.32 -15.71
CA ASP A 320 20.18 24.72 -15.44
C ASP A 320 19.05 25.31 -16.31
N PHE A 321 17.86 24.71 -16.26
CA PHE A 321 16.65 25.16 -16.94
C PHE A 321 15.42 25.16 -16.03
N VAL A 322 14.38 25.91 -16.44
CA VAL A 322 13.06 25.87 -15.80
C VAL A 322 12.14 25.00 -16.66
N PRO A 323 11.64 23.87 -16.14
CA PRO A 323 10.72 23.00 -16.90
C PRO A 323 9.46 23.76 -17.33
N ARG A 324 9.06 23.59 -18.59
CA ARG A 324 7.79 24.11 -19.17
C ARG A 324 6.78 23.00 -19.51
N GLY A 325 7.09 21.78 -19.11
CA GLY A 325 6.34 20.55 -19.40
C GLY A 325 7.11 19.38 -18.79
N SER A 326 7.01 18.20 -19.39
CA SER A 326 7.76 17.03 -18.94
C SER A 326 9.28 17.23 -19.08
N ILE A 327 10.04 16.59 -18.20
CA ILE A 327 11.50 16.58 -18.21
C ILE A 327 11.95 15.34 -18.97
N LEU A 328 12.86 15.51 -19.92
CA LEU A 328 13.46 14.41 -20.66
C LEU A 328 14.70 13.89 -19.94
N ALA A 329 14.99 12.59 -20.10
CA ALA A 329 16.14 11.94 -19.48
C ALA A 329 17.49 12.67 -19.72
N PRO A 330 17.80 13.22 -20.92
CA PRO A 330 19.03 13.98 -21.13
C PRO A 330 19.18 15.26 -20.27
N GLY A 331 18.09 15.74 -19.67
CA GLY A 331 18.11 16.90 -18.76
C GLY A 331 18.31 16.51 -17.29
N VAL A 332 18.37 15.21 -16.97
CA VAL A 332 18.61 14.69 -15.63
C VAL A 332 20.11 14.50 -15.42
N LEU A 333 20.61 14.99 -14.29
CA LEU A 333 22.02 14.86 -13.88
C LEU A 333 22.23 13.70 -12.91
N GLU A 334 21.26 13.50 -12.01
CA GLU A 334 21.28 12.49 -10.95
C GLU A 334 19.83 12.18 -10.54
N ALA A 335 19.52 10.94 -10.24
CA ALA A 335 18.21 10.53 -9.76
C ALA A 335 18.35 9.45 -8.69
N ASP A 336 17.57 9.57 -7.61
CA ASP A 336 17.56 8.56 -6.53
C ASP A 336 17.26 7.16 -7.09
N PRO A 337 18.14 6.16 -6.89
CA PRO A 337 17.94 4.79 -7.38
C PRO A 337 16.72 4.09 -6.76
N GLU A 338 16.12 4.60 -5.69
CA GLU A 338 14.85 4.08 -5.14
C GLU A 338 13.61 4.49 -5.98
N ILE A 339 13.74 5.44 -6.90
CA ILE A 339 12.64 5.87 -7.76
C ILE A 339 12.22 4.71 -8.67
N ARG A 340 10.93 4.37 -8.64
CA ARG A 340 10.28 3.46 -9.58
C ARG A 340 9.39 4.26 -10.54
N PRO A 341 9.07 3.73 -11.73
CA PRO A 341 8.07 4.34 -12.58
C PRO A 341 6.77 4.57 -11.82
N ASN A 342 6.09 5.68 -12.09
CA ASN A 342 4.91 6.20 -11.39
C ASN A 342 5.12 6.73 -9.97
N ASP A 343 6.32 6.68 -9.38
CA ASP A 343 6.54 7.33 -8.09
C ASP A 343 6.35 8.86 -8.18
N GLU A 344 5.93 9.43 -7.06
CA GLU A 344 5.95 10.87 -6.86
C GLU A 344 7.39 11.32 -6.64
N VAL A 345 7.87 12.28 -7.44
CA VAL A 345 9.26 12.75 -7.38
C VAL A 345 9.35 14.25 -7.19
N ILE A 346 10.40 14.65 -6.50
CA ILE A 346 10.79 16.04 -6.30
C ILE A 346 11.93 16.33 -7.26
N VAL A 347 11.74 17.31 -8.13
CA VAL A 347 12.78 17.72 -9.08
C VAL A 347 13.46 18.97 -8.56
N LEU A 348 14.78 18.94 -8.46
CA LEU A 348 15.59 20.04 -7.99
C LEU A 348 16.58 20.48 -9.08
N GLY A 349 16.51 21.75 -9.47
CA GLY A 349 17.50 22.41 -10.32
C GLY A 349 17.89 23.77 -9.74
N LYS A 350 18.92 24.40 -10.33
CA LYS A 350 19.39 25.73 -9.86
C LYS A 350 18.31 26.82 -9.92
N LYS A 351 17.37 26.71 -10.86
CA LYS A 351 16.32 27.71 -11.14
C LYS A 351 14.91 27.25 -10.80
N ALA A 352 14.73 26.00 -10.37
CA ALA A 352 13.39 25.43 -10.21
C ALA A 352 13.33 24.30 -9.17
N LEU A 353 12.23 24.27 -8.44
CA LEU A 353 11.75 23.13 -7.67
C LEU A 353 10.43 22.67 -8.27
N CYS A 354 10.33 21.41 -8.66
CA CYS A 354 9.11 20.85 -9.25
C CYS A 354 8.64 19.62 -8.49
N VAL A 355 7.35 19.31 -8.65
CA VAL A 355 6.77 18.02 -8.27
C VAL A 355 6.16 17.38 -9.50
N GLY A 356 6.31 16.07 -9.62
CA GLY A 356 5.86 15.33 -10.78
C GLY A 356 5.81 13.84 -10.52
N ARG A 357 5.53 13.10 -11.59
CA ARG A 357 5.51 11.64 -11.59
C ARG A 357 6.69 11.12 -12.39
N ALA A 358 7.44 10.18 -11.83
CA ALA A 358 8.47 9.45 -12.55
C ALA A 358 7.85 8.64 -13.69
N MET A 359 8.44 8.70 -14.88
CA MET A 359 8.02 7.93 -16.06
C MET A 359 8.99 6.78 -16.39
N MET A 360 10.09 6.69 -15.63
CA MET A 360 11.10 5.62 -15.67
C MET A 360 11.72 5.49 -14.27
N SER A 361 12.49 4.43 -14.03
CA SER A 361 13.24 4.27 -12.78
C SER A 361 14.36 5.31 -12.64
N GLY A 362 14.82 5.58 -11.42
CA GLY A 362 15.92 6.55 -11.20
C GLY A 362 17.17 6.22 -12.02
N ARG A 363 17.55 4.94 -12.04
CA ARG A 363 18.66 4.44 -12.86
C ARG A 363 18.46 4.70 -14.36
N GLU A 364 17.26 4.45 -14.89
CA GLU A 364 16.95 4.74 -16.29
C GLU A 364 17.01 6.24 -16.61
N MET A 365 16.70 7.12 -15.65
CA MET A 365 16.82 8.58 -15.85
C MET A 365 18.25 9.01 -16.12
N GLU A 366 19.22 8.39 -15.45
CA GLU A 366 20.65 8.70 -15.64
C GLU A 366 21.24 8.03 -16.88
N GLU A 367 20.85 6.78 -17.15
CA GLU A 367 21.45 5.98 -18.23
C GLU A 367 20.86 6.28 -19.62
N SER A 368 19.65 6.86 -19.70
CA SER A 368 18.92 7.03 -20.96
C SER A 368 19.23 8.36 -21.68
N GLY A 369 19.65 8.27 -22.94
CA GLY A 369 19.83 9.43 -23.81
C GLY A 369 18.54 10.01 -24.44
N ARG A 370 17.35 9.48 -24.10
CA ARG A 370 16.05 9.94 -24.63
C ARG A 370 14.89 9.47 -23.75
N GLY A 371 13.70 10.03 -24.00
CA GLY A 371 12.47 9.65 -23.32
C GLY A 371 12.09 10.62 -22.21
N VAL A 372 10.84 10.56 -21.76
CA VAL A 372 10.33 11.38 -20.67
C VAL A 372 10.75 10.76 -19.35
N ALA A 373 11.53 11.47 -18.53
CA ALA A 373 11.94 11.04 -17.20
C ALA A 373 10.89 11.39 -16.14
N VAL A 374 10.36 12.61 -16.18
CA VAL A 374 9.37 13.09 -15.21
C VAL A 374 8.23 13.83 -15.92
N ASP A 375 7.00 13.42 -15.62
CA ASP A 375 5.80 14.17 -15.98
C ASP A 375 5.50 15.21 -14.88
N VAL A 376 5.80 16.48 -15.17
CA VAL A 376 5.78 17.57 -14.19
C VAL A 376 4.35 18.09 -13.98
N ARG A 377 3.92 18.20 -12.72
CA ARG A 377 2.60 18.76 -12.36
C ARG A 377 2.66 20.21 -11.91
N HIS A 378 3.66 20.57 -11.09
CA HIS A 378 3.84 21.93 -10.62
C HIS A 378 5.30 22.34 -10.66
N VAL A 379 5.54 23.62 -10.99
CA VAL A 379 6.87 24.23 -11.07
C VAL A 379 6.88 25.47 -10.18
N LYS A 380 7.84 25.54 -9.26
CA LYS A 380 8.18 26.73 -8.48
C LYS A 380 9.55 27.22 -8.96
N LYS A 381 9.62 28.46 -9.41
CA LYS A 381 10.91 29.09 -9.76
C LYS A 381 11.65 29.46 -8.48
N LEU A 382 12.95 29.18 -8.45
CA LEU A 382 13.86 29.50 -7.34
C LEU A 382 14.58 30.83 -7.57
#